data_AF-A0A534BVT4-F1
#
_entry.id   AF-A0A534BVT4-F1
#
_cell.length_a   1.000
_cell.length_b   1.000
_cell.length_c   1.000
_cell.angle_alpha   90.00
_cell.angle_beta   90.00
_cell.angle_gamma   90.00
#
_symmetry.space_group_name_H-M   'P 1'
#
loop_
_entity.id
_entity.type
_entity.pdbx_description
1 polymer ?
#
loop_
_entity_poly.entity_id
_entity_poly.type
_entity_poly.pdbx_seq_one_letter_code
_entity_poly.pdbx_strand_id
1 'polypeptide(L)'
;LMILTGPNMGGKSTYLRQTALICLMAQAGSFVPAREAKIPLVDHIFARVGASDNIARGHSTFMVEMQETANILHTATSRSLVVLDEIGRGTATFDGLSIAWAVVEYLQSHTRARTLFATHYHELTELADLLSGVKNVHVSVEEMPNEIVFLRRVEEGSADKSYGIEVARLAGLPPAVIARAREVLRRHEQSERQLSEKLTPGLPPSNGVGEQQALFTPIASAGPTEKANFMRQAPGGSRLALGLMSGTSLDGIDVALVRIASSIRDNAAHASLKNFVTLPFPAAVRAEVLRIAEGARVSPGEISQLNFRLGRLFGDAVLRACKKFRVRPRRLSVIGSHGQTIFHQGRPSRFFGDHVASTLQIGEPALIAAITGVPTVGDFRPADMAVGGQGAPLVPWVDYLLYRDARRGRAVLNIGGIANITVIPKGASPRSVIAFDTGPGNMVIDALVRHATSNRRSFDAEAQMASRGHLLPALLNALLAEPYFRRPPPKSAGREQYGKTYVEKILAWGRRHRARPEDLVRTATVLTALSIVDALNRWVLSRTPLAQLIVSGGGARNP
;
A
#
# COMPACT_ATOMS: atom_id res chain seq x y z
N LEU A 1 -28.04 -19.94 8.81
CA LEU A 1 -27.31 -18.82 9.45
C LEU A 1 -27.35 -19.03 10.95
N MET A 2 -26.25 -18.83 11.66
CA MET A 2 -26.21 -18.93 13.13
C MET A 2 -25.96 -17.55 13.73
N ILE A 3 -26.83 -17.13 14.64
CA ILE A 3 -26.67 -15.93 15.45
C ILE A 3 -25.97 -16.35 16.74
N LEU A 4 -24.75 -15.87 16.94
CA LEU A 4 -23.89 -16.18 18.07
C LEU A 4 -23.94 -15.07 19.11
N THR A 5 -24.54 -15.36 20.25
CA THR A 5 -24.63 -14.45 21.41
C THR A 5 -23.73 -14.92 22.55
N GLY A 6 -23.58 -14.08 23.58
CA GLY A 6 -22.79 -14.40 24.75
C GLY A 6 -21.90 -13.23 25.19
N PRO A 7 -21.29 -13.31 26.37
CA PRO A 7 -20.56 -12.20 26.97
C PRO A 7 -19.33 -11.77 26.17
N ASN A 8 -18.94 -10.51 26.38
CA ASN A 8 -17.60 -10.04 26.00
C ASN A 8 -16.58 -10.91 26.75
N MET A 9 -15.53 -11.36 26.07
CA MET A 9 -14.54 -12.34 26.56
C MET A 9 -14.94 -13.83 26.52
N GLY A 10 -16.17 -14.17 26.09
CA GLY A 10 -16.61 -15.57 25.93
C GLY A 10 -15.93 -16.35 24.78
N GLY A 11 -15.18 -15.67 23.90
CA GLY A 11 -14.46 -16.30 22.80
C GLY A 11 -15.22 -16.32 21.46
N LYS A 12 -16.29 -15.53 21.31
CA LYS A 12 -17.07 -15.39 20.05
C LYS A 12 -16.16 -15.14 18.83
N SER A 13 -15.35 -14.07 18.86
CA SER A 13 -14.42 -13.72 17.77
C SER A 13 -13.36 -14.80 17.51
N THR A 14 -12.98 -15.57 18.53
CA THR A 14 -12.05 -16.70 18.38
C THR A 14 -12.74 -17.87 17.69
N TYR A 15 -13.97 -18.21 18.07
CA TYR A 15 -14.76 -19.26 17.45
C TYR A 15 -15.03 -18.97 15.96
N LEU A 16 -15.39 -17.72 15.65
CA LEU A 16 -15.55 -17.21 14.29
C LEU A 16 -14.28 -17.42 13.45
N ARG A 17 -13.12 -16.92 13.93
CA ARG A 17 -11.83 -17.06 13.23
C ARG A 17 -11.42 -18.51 13.08
N GLN A 18 -11.58 -19.32 14.13
CA GLN A 18 -11.25 -20.74 14.12
C GLN A 18 -12.05 -21.47 13.03
N THR A 19 -13.35 -21.21 12.90
CA THR A 19 -14.19 -21.84 11.87
C THR A 19 -13.72 -21.49 10.46
N ALA A 20 -13.41 -20.22 10.20
CA ALA A 20 -12.88 -19.76 8.92
C ALA A 20 -11.53 -20.42 8.58
N LEU A 21 -10.61 -20.47 9.55
CA LEU A 21 -9.29 -21.09 9.39
C LEU A 21 -9.39 -22.60 9.15
N ILE A 22 -10.23 -23.32 9.87
CA ILE A 22 -10.46 -24.76 9.67
C ILE A 22 -10.96 -25.03 8.24
N CYS A 23 -11.89 -24.20 7.75
CA CYS A 23 -12.38 -24.32 6.38
C CYS A 23 -11.26 -24.10 5.35
N LEU A 24 -10.45 -23.06 5.53
CA LEU A 24 -9.32 -22.76 4.65
C LEU A 24 -8.27 -23.89 4.65
N MET A 25 -7.90 -24.38 5.83
CA MET A 25 -6.93 -25.47 6.00
C MET A 25 -7.41 -26.75 5.30
N ALA A 26 -8.69 -27.10 5.47
CA ALA A 26 -9.27 -28.27 4.81
C ALA A 26 -9.22 -28.15 3.28
N GLN A 27 -9.59 -26.99 2.71
CA GLN A 27 -9.53 -26.78 1.25
C GLN A 27 -8.10 -26.68 0.71
N ALA A 28 -7.13 -26.32 1.54
CA ALA A 28 -5.71 -26.35 1.21
C ALA A 28 -5.10 -27.76 1.31
N GLY A 29 -5.86 -28.77 1.76
CA GLY A 29 -5.36 -30.13 1.95
C GLY A 29 -4.55 -30.34 3.23
N SER A 30 -4.65 -29.43 4.20
CA SER A 30 -3.99 -29.55 5.52
C SER A 30 -4.83 -30.35 6.51
N PHE A 31 -4.18 -30.93 7.52
CA PHE A 31 -4.86 -31.46 8.70
C PHE A 31 -5.66 -30.36 9.42
N VAL A 32 -6.81 -30.72 9.97
CA VAL A 32 -7.65 -29.87 10.82
C VAL A 32 -7.64 -30.44 12.25
N PRO A 33 -7.93 -29.64 13.29
CA PRO A 33 -7.90 -30.09 14.70
C PRO A 33 -9.12 -30.98 15.03
N ALA A 34 -9.24 -32.14 14.38
CA ALA A 34 -10.27 -33.14 14.59
C ALA A 34 -9.77 -34.52 14.16
N ARG A 35 -10.31 -35.60 14.76
CA ARG A 35 -10.04 -36.98 14.32
C ARG A 35 -10.62 -37.26 12.93
N GLU A 36 -11.79 -36.71 12.67
CA GLU A 36 -12.49 -36.75 11.39
C GLU A 36 -13.33 -35.47 11.25
N ALA A 37 -13.49 -34.95 10.04
CA ALA A 37 -14.27 -33.72 9.79
C ALA A 37 -14.98 -33.77 8.44
N LYS A 38 -16.24 -33.34 8.41
CA LYS A 38 -17.02 -33.12 7.18
C LYS A 38 -17.19 -31.62 6.94
N ILE A 39 -16.42 -31.07 6.03
CA ILE A 39 -16.36 -29.62 5.75
C ILE A 39 -16.84 -29.36 4.32
N PRO A 40 -17.78 -28.42 4.10
CA PRO A 40 -18.25 -28.10 2.75
C PRO A 40 -17.19 -27.33 1.95
N LEU A 41 -17.21 -27.51 0.63
CA LEU A 41 -16.41 -26.67 -0.27
C LEU A 41 -17.05 -25.29 -0.46
N VAL A 42 -16.29 -24.25 -0.12
CA VAL A 42 -16.69 -22.85 -0.23
C VAL A 42 -15.88 -22.15 -1.31
N ASP A 43 -16.54 -21.27 -2.06
CA ASP A 43 -15.90 -20.48 -3.12
C ASP A 43 -15.13 -19.28 -2.54
N HIS A 44 -15.65 -18.68 -1.47
CA HIS A 44 -15.05 -17.55 -0.76
C HIS A 44 -15.30 -17.65 0.75
N ILE A 45 -14.34 -17.12 1.52
CA ILE A 45 -14.49 -16.88 2.96
C ILE A 45 -14.47 -15.37 3.16
N PHE A 46 -15.62 -14.81 3.54
CA PHE A 46 -15.76 -13.41 3.91
C PHE A 46 -15.68 -13.28 5.42
N ALA A 47 -14.86 -12.36 5.90
CA ALA A 47 -14.67 -12.13 7.33
C ALA A 47 -14.67 -10.63 7.64
N ARG A 48 -15.53 -10.25 8.59
CA ARG A 48 -15.49 -8.99 9.32
C ARG A 48 -15.28 -9.32 10.79
N VAL A 49 -14.03 -9.31 11.24
CA VAL A 49 -13.65 -9.62 12.63
C VAL A 49 -12.68 -8.55 13.13
N GLY A 50 -13.17 -7.63 13.97
CA GLY A 50 -12.36 -6.62 14.67
C GLY A 50 -12.58 -5.17 14.23
N ALA A 51 -12.26 -4.25 15.12
CA ALA A 51 -12.28 -2.81 14.86
C ALA A 51 -10.88 -2.34 14.47
N SER A 52 -10.68 -1.98 13.20
CA SER A 52 -9.50 -1.27 12.74
C SER A 52 -9.94 0.11 12.27
N ASP A 53 -9.52 1.15 12.99
CA ASP A 53 -9.74 2.53 12.58
C ASP A 53 -8.95 2.85 11.31
N ASN A 54 -9.50 3.76 10.49
CA ASN A 54 -8.78 4.35 9.37
C ASN A 54 -8.80 5.88 9.47
N ILE A 55 -8.14 6.38 10.52
CA ILE A 55 -7.96 7.82 10.78
C ILE A 55 -7.37 8.54 9.56
N ALA A 56 -6.53 7.84 8.78
CA ALA A 56 -5.90 8.37 7.56
C ALA A 56 -6.88 8.67 6.39
N ARG A 57 -8.12 8.14 6.41
CA ARG A 57 -9.14 8.38 5.37
C ARG A 57 -10.29 9.29 5.82
N GLY A 58 -10.29 9.76 7.06
CA GLY A 58 -11.44 10.48 7.63
C GLY A 58 -12.74 9.65 7.65
N HIS A 59 -12.65 8.33 7.48
CA HIS A 59 -13.78 7.43 7.59
C HIS A 59 -13.88 6.99 9.05
N SER A 60 -15.06 7.19 9.64
CA SER A 60 -15.35 6.63 10.96
C SER A 60 -15.22 5.11 10.91
N THR A 61 -14.93 4.50 12.06
CA THR A 61 -14.86 3.05 12.25
C THR A 61 -16.13 2.37 11.69
N PHE A 62 -17.28 3.03 11.86
CA PHE A 62 -18.57 2.64 11.30
C PHE A 62 -18.63 2.68 9.76
N MET A 63 -18.09 3.70 9.10
CA MET A 63 -18.08 3.76 7.62
C MET A 63 -17.22 2.65 7.00
N VAL A 64 -16.09 2.32 7.62
CA VAL A 64 -15.26 1.18 7.18
C VAL A 64 -16.03 -0.14 7.34
N GLU A 65 -16.70 -0.31 8.48
CA GLU A 65 -17.56 -1.46 8.76
C GLU A 65 -18.71 -1.60 7.74
N MET A 66 -19.36 -0.50 7.38
CA MET A 66 -20.42 -0.49 6.37
C MET A 66 -19.91 -0.81 4.96
N GLN A 67 -18.72 -0.32 4.60
CA GLN A 67 -18.10 -0.64 3.30
C GLN A 67 -17.72 -2.12 3.19
N GLU A 68 -17.17 -2.69 4.26
CA GLU A 68 -16.84 -4.11 4.32
C GLU A 68 -18.11 -4.97 4.27
N THR A 69 -19.14 -4.61 5.03
CA THR A 69 -20.45 -5.28 4.99
C THR A 69 -21.07 -5.21 3.60
N ALA A 70 -21.08 -4.04 2.95
CA ALA A 70 -21.59 -3.89 1.59
C ALA A 70 -20.83 -4.76 0.57
N ASN A 71 -19.51 -4.87 0.70
CA ASN A 71 -18.71 -5.74 -0.16
C ASN A 71 -19.08 -7.22 0.01
N ILE A 72 -19.32 -7.66 1.25
CA ILE A 72 -19.78 -9.01 1.55
C ILE A 72 -21.14 -9.26 0.90
N LEU A 73 -22.12 -8.38 1.13
CA LEU A 73 -23.48 -8.55 0.60
C LEU A 73 -23.53 -8.56 -0.93
N HIS A 74 -22.69 -7.76 -1.60
CA HIS A 74 -22.66 -7.70 -3.06
C HIS A 74 -21.92 -8.87 -3.74
N THR A 75 -21.01 -9.54 -3.02
CA THR A 75 -20.09 -10.52 -3.64
C THR A 75 -20.34 -11.95 -3.16
N ALA A 76 -20.88 -12.13 -1.95
CA ALA A 76 -21.13 -13.45 -1.40
C ALA A 76 -22.12 -14.24 -2.26
N THR A 77 -21.84 -15.52 -2.41
CA THR A 77 -22.72 -16.48 -3.10
C THR A 77 -23.31 -17.46 -2.07
N SER A 78 -24.29 -18.27 -2.50
CA SER A 78 -24.84 -19.34 -1.67
C SER A 78 -23.82 -20.42 -1.28
N ARG A 79 -22.64 -20.44 -1.95
CA ARG A 79 -21.53 -21.34 -1.62
C ARG A 79 -20.51 -20.72 -0.68
N SER A 80 -20.62 -19.44 -0.35
CA SER A 80 -19.64 -18.74 0.48
C SER A 80 -19.83 -19.03 1.97
N LEU A 81 -18.74 -18.87 2.73
CA LEU A 81 -18.74 -18.77 4.18
C LEU A 81 -18.61 -17.31 4.58
N VAL A 82 -19.54 -16.80 5.38
CA VAL A 82 -19.57 -15.43 5.87
C VAL A 82 -19.43 -15.43 7.39
N VAL A 83 -18.52 -14.61 7.89
CA VAL A 83 -18.22 -14.46 9.31
C VAL A 83 -18.31 -12.98 9.66
N LEU A 84 -19.30 -12.61 10.47
CA LEU A 84 -19.56 -11.21 10.87
C LEU A 84 -19.49 -11.11 12.39
N ASP A 85 -18.73 -10.14 12.88
CA ASP A 85 -18.55 -9.86 14.31
C ASP A 85 -18.99 -8.42 14.62
N GLU A 86 -20.07 -8.28 15.39
CA GLU A 86 -20.52 -7.04 16.01
C GLU A 86 -20.85 -5.88 15.04
N ILE A 87 -21.53 -6.20 13.92
CA ILE A 87 -22.08 -5.19 13.01
C ILE A 87 -23.05 -4.25 13.74
N GLY A 88 -22.96 -2.96 13.49
CA GLY A 88 -23.82 -1.91 14.01
C GLY A 88 -23.27 -1.17 15.23
N ARG A 89 -22.18 -1.65 15.86
CA ARG A 89 -21.71 -1.09 17.15
C ARG A 89 -21.18 0.34 17.04
N GLY A 90 -20.68 0.78 15.88
CA GLY A 90 -20.05 2.09 15.69
C GLY A 90 -20.99 3.29 15.55
N THR A 91 -22.30 3.10 15.73
CA THR A 91 -23.34 4.14 15.56
C THR A 91 -24.36 4.11 16.72
N ALA A 92 -25.40 4.96 16.65
CA ALA A 92 -26.51 4.93 17.60
C ALA A 92 -27.13 3.53 17.70
N THR A 93 -27.44 3.09 18.93
CA THR A 93 -27.86 1.70 19.22
C THR A 93 -28.98 1.20 18.32
N PHE A 94 -30.03 2.01 18.12
CA PHE A 94 -31.18 1.65 17.28
C PHE A 94 -30.83 1.60 15.79
N ASP A 95 -29.99 2.50 15.29
CA ASP A 95 -29.53 2.47 13.89
C ASP A 95 -28.66 1.22 13.66
N GLY A 96 -27.77 0.92 14.59
CA GLY A 96 -26.89 -0.25 14.56
C GLY A 96 -27.68 -1.57 14.55
N LEU A 97 -28.64 -1.70 15.46
CA LEU A 97 -29.56 -2.84 15.52
C LEU A 97 -30.33 -2.99 14.20
N SER A 98 -30.94 -1.91 13.70
CA SER A 98 -31.75 -1.93 12.47
C SER A 98 -30.94 -2.38 11.25
N ILE A 99 -29.70 -1.91 11.13
CA ILE A 99 -28.79 -2.32 10.04
C ILE A 99 -28.40 -3.78 10.19
N ALA A 100 -27.99 -4.21 11.38
CA ALA A 100 -27.60 -5.59 11.64
C ALA A 100 -28.76 -6.57 11.35
N TRP A 101 -29.98 -6.20 11.73
CA TRP A 101 -31.20 -6.94 11.42
C TRP A 101 -31.39 -7.11 9.91
N ALA A 102 -31.37 -6.00 9.16
CA ALA A 102 -31.53 -6.01 7.71
C ALA A 102 -30.43 -6.82 6.99
N VAL A 103 -29.20 -6.80 7.51
CA VAL A 103 -28.08 -7.60 7.00
C VAL A 103 -28.36 -9.11 7.17
N VAL A 104 -28.87 -9.53 8.32
CA VAL A 104 -29.24 -10.94 8.57
C VAL A 104 -30.38 -11.37 7.63
N GLU A 105 -31.42 -10.55 7.51
CA GLU A 105 -32.53 -10.80 6.58
C GLU A 105 -32.03 -10.96 5.14
N TYR A 106 -31.16 -10.06 4.67
CA TYR A 106 -30.61 -10.12 3.31
C TYR A 106 -29.78 -11.39 3.08
N LEU A 107 -28.88 -11.72 4.01
CA LEU A 107 -28.04 -12.92 3.91
C LEU A 107 -28.87 -14.20 3.92
N GLN A 108 -29.95 -14.25 4.68
CA GLN A 108 -30.85 -15.39 4.74
C GLN A 108 -31.71 -15.51 3.47
N SER A 109 -32.34 -14.42 3.04
CA SER A 109 -33.38 -14.46 2.01
C SER A 109 -32.80 -14.44 0.59
N HIS A 110 -31.75 -13.64 0.36
CA HIS A 110 -31.16 -13.39 -0.96
C HIS A 110 -29.90 -14.22 -1.18
N THR A 111 -28.88 -14.07 -0.31
CA THR A 111 -27.57 -14.69 -0.52
C THR A 111 -27.57 -16.19 -0.23
N ARG A 112 -28.24 -16.61 0.84
CA ARG A 112 -28.27 -17.99 1.37
C ARG A 112 -26.89 -18.58 1.64
N ALA A 113 -25.91 -17.73 1.95
CA ALA A 113 -24.57 -18.15 2.34
C ALA A 113 -24.58 -18.85 3.71
N ARG A 114 -23.56 -19.68 3.96
CA ARG A 114 -23.33 -20.19 5.32
C ARG A 114 -22.76 -19.05 6.15
N THR A 115 -23.49 -18.61 7.16
CA THR A 115 -23.12 -17.42 7.93
C THR A 115 -23.04 -17.72 9.42
N LEU A 116 -21.95 -17.26 10.05
CA LEU A 116 -21.83 -17.07 11.49
C LEU A 116 -21.88 -15.58 11.79
N PHE A 117 -22.87 -15.14 12.57
CA PHE A 117 -23.12 -13.75 12.91
C PHE A 117 -23.02 -13.56 14.42
N ALA A 118 -21.90 -13.05 14.92
CA ALA A 118 -21.76 -12.73 16.33
C ALA A 118 -22.29 -11.32 16.63
N THR A 119 -23.10 -11.20 17.68
CA THR A 119 -23.73 -9.93 18.05
C THR A 119 -23.80 -9.72 19.56
N HIS A 120 -23.97 -8.47 19.96
CA HIS A 120 -24.28 -8.05 21.32
C HIS A 120 -25.74 -7.56 21.47
N TYR A 121 -26.44 -7.42 20.36
CA TYR A 121 -27.87 -7.12 20.33
C TYR A 121 -28.64 -8.39 20.61
N HIS A 122 -29.38 -8.41 21.72
CA HIS A 122 -30.19 -9.55 22.09
C HIS A 122 -31.46 -9.64 21.24
N GLU A 123 -31.97 -8.50 20.75
CA GLU A 123 -33.16 -8.40 19.92
C GLU A 123 -33.02 -9.20 18.61
N LEU A 124 -31.79 -9.33 18.09
CA LEU A 124 -31.50 -10.14 16.90
C LEU A 124 -31.80 -11.64 17.09
N THR A 125 -31.92 -12.15 18.33
CA THR A 125 -32.27 -13.56 18.57
C THR A 125 -33.70 -13.88 18.13
N GLU A 126 -34.59 -12.90 18.09
CA GLU A 126 -35.97 -13.06 17.62
C GLU A 126 -36.03 -13.48 16.14
N LEU A 127 -34.99 -13.18 15.35
CA LEU A 127 -34.91 -13.60 13.95
C LEU A 127 -34.88 -15.11 13.75
N ALA A 128 -34.49 -15.89 14.76
CA ALA A 128 -34.55 -17.35 14.68
C ALA A 128 -35.99 -17.87 14.61
N ASP A 129 -36.94 -17.16 15.22
CA ASP A 129 -38.37 -17.51 15.19
C ASP A 129 -39.06 -16.95 13.94
N LEU A 130 -38.55 -15.83 13.40
CA LEU A 130 -39.12 -15.16 12.23
C LEU A 130 -38.62 -15.70 10.88
N LEU A 131 -37.36 -16.18 10.81
CA LEU A 131 -36.72 -16.56 9.55
C LEU A 131 -36.29 -18.03 9.53
N SER A 132 -36.80 -18.77 8.54
CA SER A 132 -36.39 -20.16 8.33
C SER A 132 -34.88 -20.32 8.10
N GLY A 133 -34.25 -21.26 8.80
CA GLY A 133 -32.82 -21.55 8.67
C GLY A 133 -31.88 -20.59 9.41
N VAL A 134 -32.42 -19.65 10.20
CA VAL A 134 -31.70 -18.93 11.25
C VAL A 134 -31.77 -19.74 12.54
N LYS A 135 -30.66 -19.83 13.28
CA LYS A 135 -30.59 -20.52 14.57
C LYS A 135 -29.82 -19.69 15.58
N ASN A 136 -30.28 -19.67 16.82
CA ASN A 136 -29.56 -19.07 17.92
C ASN A 136 -28.57 -20.06 18.53
N VAL A 137 -27.34 -19.59 18.73
CA VAL A 137 -26.31 -20.26 19.51
C VAL A 137 -25.69 -19.26 20.49
N HIS A 138 -25.18 -19.75 21.60
CA HIS A 138 -24.53 -18.90 22.59
C HIS A 138 -23.26 -19.55 23.14
N VAL A 139 -22.37 -18.73 23.68
CA VAL A 139 -21.22 -19.22 24.45
C VAL A 139 -21.66 -19.42 25.90
N SER A 140 -21.49 -20.63 26.44
CA SER A 140 -21.89 -20.96 27.81
C SER A 140 -20.99 -20.32 28.87
N VAL A 141 -21.63 -19.97 29.98
CA VAL A 141 -21.08 -19.24 31.13
C VAL A 141 -21.55 -19.94 32.39
N GLU A 142 -20.63 -20.22 33.31
CA GLU A 142 -20.96 -20.79 34.61
C GLU A 142 -20.87 -19.71 35.69
N GLU A 143 -21.98 -19.45 36.38
CA GLU A 143 -22.06 -18.50 37.50
C GLU A 143 -21.73 -19.24 38.80
N MET A 144 -20.61 -18.87 39.43
CA MET A 144 -20.25 -19.27 40.79
C MET A 144 -20.59 -18.13 41.77
N PRO A 145 -20.80 -18.38 43.08
CA PRO A 145 -21.26 -17.37 44.03
C PRO A 145 -20.48 -16.04 44.03
N ASN A 146 -19.19 -16.06 43.68
CA ASN A 146 -18.32 -14.88 43.62
C ASN A 146 -17.56 -14.72 42.29
N GLU A 147 -17.75 -15.60 41.31
CA GLU A 147 -16.94 -15.65 40.09
C GLU A 147 -17.78 -16.10 38.88
N ILE A 148 -17.39 -15.67 37.69
CA ILE A 148 -17.98 -16.14 36.44
C ILE A 148 -16.90 -16.85 35.64
N VAL A 149 -17.18 -18.08 35.25
CA VAL A 149 -16.26 -18.91 34.46
C VAL A 149 -16.77 -18.99 33.03
N PHE A 150 -15.97 -18.54 32.07
CA PHE A 150 -16.28 -18.66 30.65
C PHE A 150 -15.87 -20.04 30.15
N LEU A 151 -16.84 -20.92 29.89
CA LEU A 151 -16.60 -22.30 29.47
C LEU A 151 -16.11 -22.40 28.01
N ARG A 152 -16.25 -21.31 27.23
CA ARG A 152 -15.85 -21.21 25.82
C ARG A 152 -16.45 -22.31 24.94
N ARG A 153 -17.58 -22.88 25.36
CA ARG A 153 -18.33 -23.89 24.63
C ARG A 153 -19.53 -23.23 23.98
N VAL A 154 -19.76 -23.55 22.70
CA VAL A 154 -20.91 -23.05 21.95
C VAL A 154 -22.05 -24.06 22.10
N GLU A 155 -23.21 -23.59 22.55
CA GLU A 155 -24.41 -24.38 22.81
C GLU A 155 -25.61 -23.79 22.07
N GLU A 156 -26.63 -24.60 21.79
CA GLU A 156 -27.86 -24.12 21.14
C GLU A 156 -28.67 -23.22 22.09
N GLY A 157 -29.33 -22.20 21.54
CA GLY A 157 -30.12 -21.23 22.31
C GLY A 157 -29.52 -19.82 22.31
N SER A 158 -30.24 -18.86 22.91
CA SER A 158 -29.81 -17.47 23.10
C SER A 158 -29.18 -17.25 24.48
N ALA A 159 -28.30 -16.27 24.61
CA ALA A 159 -27.82 -15.82 25.92
C ALA A 159 -28.87 -14.94 26.62
N ASP A 160 -29.19 -15.27 27.87
CA ASP A 160 -30.27 -14.61 28.64
C ASP A 160 -29.82 -13.36 29.44
N LYS A 161 -28.50 -13.10 29.55
CA LYS A 161 -27.95 -11.99 30.36
C LYS A 161 -26.71 -11.35 29.73
N SER A 162 -26.56 -10.04 29.96
CA SER A 162 -25.33 -9.30 29.70
C SER A 162 -24.46 -9.24 30.97
N TYR A 163 -23.20 -9.66 30.86
CA TYR A 163 -22.26 -9.75 31.99
C TYR A 163 -21.25 -8.58 32.02
N GLY A 164 -21.59 -7.44 31.42
CA GLY A 164 -20.65 -6.32 31.24
C GLY A 164 -20.10 -5.75 32.55
N ILE A 165 -20.95 -5.62 33.57
CA ILE A 165 -20.55 -5.11 34.90
C ILE A 165 -19.65 -6.12 35.62
N GLU A 166 -19.95 -7.41 35.48
CA GLU A 166 -19.19 -8.50 36.08
C GLU A 166 -17.82 -8.65 35.44
N VAL A 167 -17.70 -8.46 34.12
CA VAL A 167 -16.42 -8.37 33.41
C VAL A 167 -15.61 -7.16 33.90
N ALA A 168 -16.25 -6.00 34.11
CA ALA A 168 -15.58 -4.83 34.67
C ALA A 168 -15.06 -5.09 36.10
N ARG A 169 -15.81 -5.85 36.92
CA ARG A 169 -15.34 -6.30 38.23
C ARG A 169 -14.10 -7.20 38.12
N LEU A 170 -14.10 -8.16 37.18
CA LEU A 170 -12.94 -9.02 36.91
C LEU A 170 -11.71 -8.23 36.41
N ALA A 171 -11.94 -7.15 35.67
CA ALA A 171 -10.87 -6.24 35.22
C ALA A 171 -10.28 -5.37 36.35
N GLY A 172 -10.80 -5.48 37.58
CA GLY A 172 -10.30 -4.76 38.75
C GLY A 172 -10.82 -3.33 38.89
N LEU A 173 -11.96 -2.99 38.28
CA LEU A 173 -12.56 -1.66 38.48
C LEU A 173 -12.95 -1.44 39.96
N PRO A 174 -12.80 -0.21 40.48
CA PRO A 174 -13.08 0.08 41.88
C PRO A 174 -14.51 -0.31 42.30
N PRO A 175 -14.75 -0.87 43.50
CA PRO A 175 -16.07 -1.31 43.95
C PRO A 175 -17.15 -0.22 43.89
N ALA A 176 -16.78 1.05 44.15
CA ALA A 176 -17.69 2.18 44.06
C ALA A 176 -18.19 2.42 42.61
N VAL A 177 -17.33 2.21 41.60
CA VAL A 177 -17.72 2.33 40.18
C VAL A 177 -18.67 1.21 39.79
N ILE A 178 -18.41 -0.02 40.24
CA ILE A 178 -19.27 -1.18 39.99
C ILE A 178 -20.65 -0.99 40.65
N ALA A 179 -20.69 -0.51 41.90
CA ALA A 179 -21.93 -0.21 42.60
C ALA A 179 -22.75 0.85 41.84
N ARG A 180 -22.11 1.92 41.37
CA ARG A 180 -22.77 2.96 40.58
C ARG A 180 -23.25 2.45 39.22
N ALA A 181 -22.45 1.64 38.51
CA ALA A 181 -22.84 1.06 37.23
C ALA A 181 -24.11 0.20 37.35
N ARG A 182 -24.24 -0.59 38.42
CA ARG A 182 -25.45 -1.39 38.71
C ARG A 182 -26.68 -0.53 38.99
N GLU A 183 -26.49 0.61 39.65
CA GLU A 183 -27.58 1.54 39.89
C GLU A 183 -28.07 2.20 38.59
N VAL A 184 -27.14 2.62 37.73
CA VAL A 184 -27.46 3.23 36.42
C VAL A 184 -28.16 2.22 35.50
N LEU A 185 -27.67 0.98 35.43
CA LEU A 185 -28.28 -0.08 34.61
C LEU A 185 -29.74 -0.31 34.99
N ARG A 186 -30.04 -0.43 36.30
CA ARG A 186 -31.43 -0.61 36.78
C ARG A 186 -32.37 0.53 36.37
N ARG A 187 -31.88 1.77 36.28
CA ARG A 187 -32.67 2.92 35.83
C ARG A 187 -32.94 2.87 34.31
N HIS A 188 -31.96 2.43 33.52
CA HIS A 188 -32.13 2.27 32.07
C HIS A 188 -33.07 1.12 31.71
N GLU A 189 -32.97 -0.04 32.37
CA GLU A 189 -33.87 -1.18 32.17
C GLU A 189 -35.34 -0.83 32.47
N GLN A 190 -35.60 0.05 33.44
CA GLN A 190 -36.94 0.56 33.75
C GLN A 190 -37.49 1.50 32.66
N SER A 191 -36.60 2.24 31.97
CA SER A 191 -36.98 3.18 30.92
C SER A 191 -37.19 2.47 29.57
N GLU A 192 -36.35 1.48 29.24
CA GLU A 192 -36.48 0.71 27.98
C GLU A 192 -37.72 -0.17 27.94
N ARG A 193 -38.18 -0.70 29.08
CA ARG A 193 -39.47 -1.41 29.17
C ARG A 193 -40.66 -0.55 28.73
N GLN A 194 -40.61 0.78 28.92
CA GLN A 194 -41.66 1.71 28.47
C GLN A 194 -41.55 2.07 26.97
N LEU A 195 -40.39 1.87 26.35
CA LEU A 195 -40.14 2.14 24.93
C LEU A 195 -40.44 0.93 24.04
N SER A 196 -40.16 -0.28 24.53
CA SER A 196 -40.46 -1.53 23.80
C SER A 196 -41.98 -1.71 23.57
N GLU A 197 -42.82 -1.26 24.51
CA GLU A 197 -44.29 -1.27 24.36
C GLU A 197 -44.82 -0.31 23.27
N LYS A 198 -44.02 0.66 22.80
CA LYS A 198 -44.42 1.64 21.76
C LYS A 198 -44.07 1.22 20.33
N LEU A 199 -43.35 0.12 20.14
CA LEU A 199 -42.89 -0.36 18.82
C LEU A 199 -43.85 -1.38 18.16
N THR A 200 -44.97 -1.74 18.82
CA THR A 200 -46.06 -2.56 18.27
C THR A 200 -47.17 -1.67 17.65
N PRO A 201 -47.82 -2.05 16.52
CA PRO A 201 -48.25 -1.10 15.49
C PRO A 201 -49.66 -0.48 15.64
N GLY A 202 -49.78 0.81 15.26
CA GLY A 202 -51.03 1.53 14.93
C GLY A 202 -50.81 3.02 14.53
N LEU A 203 -51.12 3.40 13.28
CA LEU A 203 -50.96 4.73 12.59
C LEU A 203 -51.99 5.82 13.04
N PRO A 204 -51.96 7.10 12.55
CA PRO A 204 -51.06 8.28 12.75
C PRO A 204 -51.91 9.57 13.13
N PRO A 205 -51.55 10.87 12.95
CA PRO A 205 -50.27 11.55 12.62
C PRO A 205 -49.89 12.79 13.50
N SER A 206 -48.67 13.30 13.25
CA SER A 206 -48.21 14.71 13.27
C SER A 206 -47.82 15.41 14.59
N ASN A 207 -46.52 15.70 14.75
CA ASN A 207 -45.88 17.03 14.63
C ASN A 207 -44.73 17.26 15.63
N GLY A 208 -43.61 17.75 15.09
CA GLY A 208 -42.62 18.56 15.81
C GLY A 208 -41.42 17.83 16.40
N VAL A 209 -40.33 17.72 15.64
CA VAL A 209 -39.00 17.53 16.22
C VAL A 209 -38.22 18.82 16.02
N GLY A 210 -37.88 19.46 17.14
CA GLY A 210 -37.08 20.66 17.22
C GLY A 210 -35.62 20.42 16.81
N GLU A 211 -35.04 21.48 16.27
CA GLU A 211 -33.66 21.57 15.81
C GLU A 211 -32.64 21.31 16.93
N GLN A 212 -31.64 20.46 16.64
CA GLN A 212 -30.32 20.55 17.25
C GLN A 212 -29.28 20.73 16.14
N GLN A 213 -28.44 21.75 16.33
CA GLN A 213 -27.51 22.32 15.36
C GLN A 213 -26.50 21.29 14.83
N ALA A 214 -26.47 21.12 13.51
CA ALA A 214 -25.44 20.38 12.78
C ALA A 214 -24.16 21.22 12.64
N LEU A 215 -23.05 20.72 13.17
CA LEU A 215 -21.72 21.35 13.08
C LEU A 215 -20.91 20.94 11.83
N PHE A 216 -21.55 20.29 10.84
CA PHE A 216 -20.96 20.01 9.54
C PHE A 216 -22.00 20.13 8.45
N THR A 217 -21.96 21.23 7.69
CA THR A 217 -22.69 21.36 6.43
C THR A 217 -22.02 20.47 5.38
N PRO A 218 -22.73 19.54 4.71
CA PRO A 218 -22.16 18.78 3.61
C PRO A 218 -21.88 19.70 2.43
N ILE A 219 -20.70 19.58 1.81
CA ILE A 219 -20.52 20.06 0.44
C ILE A 219 -21.46 19.25 -0.43
N ALA A 220 -22.39 19.94 -1.11
CA ALA A 220 -23.38 19.36 -2.01
C ALA A 220 -22.76 18.27 -2.89
N SER A 221 -23.17 17.03 -2.63
CA SER A 221 -22.81 15.89 -3.47
C SER A 221 -23.67 15.93 -4.72
N ALA A 222 -23.00 15.81 -5.88
CA ALA A 222 -23.66 15.49 -7.14
C ALA A 222 -24.55 14.24 -6.96
N GLY A 223 -25.74 14.30 -7.54
CA GLY A 223 -26.86 13.38 -7.27
C GLY A 223 -26.59 11.89 -7.52
N PRO A 224 -27.56 11.02 -7.14
CA PRO A 224 -27.35 9.58 -6.95
C PRO A 224 -27.09 8.74 -8.21
N THR A 225 -27.01 9.32 -9.40
CA THR A 225 -27.04 8.57 -10.68
C THR A 225 -25.67 8.28 -11.32
N GLU A 226 -24.54 8.71 -10.73
CA GLU A 226 -23.19 8.43 -11.31
C GLU A 226 -22.34 7.42 -10.51
N LYS A 227 -22.76 6.98 -9.31
CA LYS A 227 -21.95 6.07 -8.46
C LYS A 227 -22.07 4.58 -8.80
N ALA A 228 -23.00 4.19 -9.68
CA ALA A 228 -23.22 2.79 -10.08
C ALA A 228 -22.29 2.29 -11.21
N ASN A 229 -21.40 3.13 -11.77
CA ASN A 229 -20.60 2.77 -12.95
C ASN A 229 -19.15 2.34 -12.69
N PHE A 230 -18.69 2.24 -11.44
CA PHE A 230 -17.29 1.86 -11.15
C PHE A 230 -17.03 0.35 -10.98
N MET A 231 -18.07 -0.50 -10.90
CA MET A 231 -17.90 -1.96 -10.76
C MET A 231 -18.75 -2.81 -11.71
N ARG A 232 -19.32 -2.21 -12.76
CA ARG A 232 -19.84 -2.97 -13.91
C ARG A 232 -18.99 -2.65 -15.14
N GLN A 233 -17.91 -3.41 -15.38
CA GLN A 233 -17.38 -3.55 -16.74
C GLN A 233 -16.42 -4.73 -16.89
N ALA A 234 -16.62 -5.42 -18.01
CA ALA A 234 -16.11 -6.73 -18.39
C ALA A 234 -14.58 -6.92 -18.31
N PRO A 235 -14.09 -8.17 -18.16
CA PRO A 235 -12.69 -8.48 -18.41
C PRO A 235 -12.35 -8.12 -19.88
N GLY A 236 -11.40 -7.20 -20.08
CA GLY A 236 -10.91 -6.78 -21.41
C GLY A 236 -10.77 -5.27 -21.68
N GLY A 237 -10.99 -4.39 -20.69
CA GLY A 237 -10.98 -2.93 -20.90
C GLY A 237 -9.60 -2.25 -20.86
N SER A 238 -9.35 -1.32 -21.80
CA SER A 238 -8.21 -0.40 -21.75
C SER A 238 -8.46 0.74 -20.75
N ARG A 239 -7.55 0.93 -19.80
CA ARG A 239 -7.61 1.97 -18.76
C ARG A 239 -6.55 3.04 -18.96
N LEU A 240 -6.85 4.25 -18.50
CA LEU A 240 -5.91 5.37 -18.51
C LEU A 240 -5.38 5.56 -17.09
N ALA A 241 -4.07 5.56 -16.93
CA ALA A 241 -3.38 5.75 -15.67
C ALA A 241 -2.37 6.88 -15.80
N LEU A 242 -2.00 7.48 -14.67
CA LEU A 242 -0.99 8.53 -14.63
C LEU A 242 0.09 8.18 -13.60
N GLY A 243 1.35 8.13 -14.03
CA GLY A 243 2.50 7.89 -13.18
C GLY A 243 3.15 9.20 -12.74
N LEU A 244 3.52 9.29 -11.47
CA LEU A 244 4.31 10.37 -10.89
C LEU A 244 5.62 9.82 -10.35
N MET A 245 6.72 10.47 -10.70
CA MET A 245 8.04 10.16 -10.15
C MET A 245 8.84 11.44 -9.93
N SER A 246 9.63 11.46 -8.87
CA SER A 246 10.69 12.45 -8.67
C SER A 246 11.99 11.70 -8.46
N GLY A 247 12.92 11.87 -9.41
CA GLY A 247 14.24 11.23 -9.35
C GLY A 247 15.11 11.79 -8.22
N THR A 248 16.17 11.06 -7.88
CA THR A 248 17.13 11.50 -6.85
C THR A 248 17.95 12.73 -7.25
N SER A 249 17.92 13.14 -8.53
CA SER A 249 18.49 14.40 -9.03
C SER A 249 17.62 15.63 -8.72
N LEU A 250 16.35 15.42 -8.35
CA LEU A 250 15.39 16.48 -7.99
C LEU A 250 15.25 17.57 -9.07
N ASP A 251 15.36 17.18 -10.34
CA ASP A 251 15.25 18.09 -11.48
C ASP A 251 13.79 18.53 -11.71
N GLY A 252 12.84 17.70 -11.29
CA GLY A 252 11.42 17.97 -11.37
C GLY A 252 10.55 16.78 -11.03
N ILE A 253 9.25 16.98 -11.20
CA ILE A 253 8.17 16.01 -11.06
C ILE A 253 7.86 15.49 -12.45
N ASP A 254 8.24 14.25 -12.73
CA ASP A 254 7.91 13.55 -13.95
C ASP A 254 6.48 13.03 -13.89
N VAL A 255 5.72 13.32 -14.94
CA VAL A 255 4.32 12.92 -15.08
C VAL A 255 4.12 12.20 -16.40
N ALA A 256 3.77 10.92 -16.33
CA ALA A 256 3.55 10.05 -17.49
C ALA A 256 2.09 9.63 -17.59
N LEU A 257 1.41 9.99 -18.67
CA LEU A 257 0.07 9.49 -18.98
C LEU A 257 0.21 8.18 -19.77
N VAL A 258 -0.30 7.08 -19.22
CA VAL A 258 -0.15 5.74 -19.79
C VAL A 258 -1.51 5.12 -20.02
N ARG A 259 -1.66 4.44 -21.15
CA ARG A 259 -2.80 3.56 -21.41
C ARG A 259 -2.37 2.12 -21.15
N ILE A 260 -3.07 1.44 -20.25
CA ILE A 260 -2.84 0.03 -19.90
C ILE A 260 -4.02 -0.78 -20.41
N ALA A 261 -3.77 -1.80 -21.22
CA ALA A 261 -4.77 -2.74 -21.71
C ALA A 261 -4.39 -4.16 -21.28
N SER A 262 -5.35 -4.92 -20.76
CA SER A 262 -5.18 -6.35 -20.52
C SER A 262 -5.60 -7.13 -21.76
N SER A 263 -4.68 -7.92 -22.33
CA SER A 263 -5.04 -8.94 -23.33
C SER A 263 -5.36 -10.25 -22.62
N ILE A 264 -6.60 -10.74 -22.78
CA ILE A 264 -7.02 -12.06 -22.29
C ILE A 264 -6.30 -13.19 -23.05
N ARG A 265 -5.89 -12.95 -24.31
CA ARG A 265 -5.29 -13.98 -25.16
C ARG A 265 -3.83 -14.32 -24.79
N ASP A 266 -3.07 -13.34 -24.29
CA ASP A 266 -1.61 -13.49 -24.11
C ASP A 266 -1.15 -13.36 -22.64
N ASN A 267 -2.10 -13.24 -21.71
CA ASN A 267 -1.84 -12.98 -20.29
C ASN A 267 -0.82 -11.82 -20.10
N ALA A 268 -0.93 -10.81 -20.98
CA ALA A 268 0.03 -9.72 -21.15
C ALA A 268 -0.67 -8.38 -20.93
N ALA A 269 -0.14 -7.57 -20.01
CA ALA A 269 -0.52 -6.18 -19.91
C ALA A 269 0.25 -5.38 -20.96
N HIS A 270 -0.46 -4.77 -21.90
CA HIS A 270 0.14 -3.83 -22.85
C HIS A 270 0.00 -2.42 -22.29
N ALA A 271 1.14 -1.80 -21.96
CA ALA A 271 1.19 -0.40 -21.57
C ALA A 271 1.77 0.45 -22.72
N SER A 272 1.12 1.58 -23.01
CA SER A 272 1.60 2.55 -24.00
C SER A 272 1.62 3.95 -23.42
N LEU A 273 2.77 4.62 -23.52
CA LEU A 273 2.89 6.03 -23.17
C LEU A 273 2.04 6.86 -24.14
N LYS A 274 1.22 7.75 -23.60
CA LYS A 274 0.43 8.70 -24.39
C LYS A 274 1.09 10.07 -24.37
N ASN A 275 1.39 10.58 -23.17
CA ASN A 275 2.03 11.87 -23.00
C ASN A 275 2.99 11.83 -21.82
N PHE A 276 3.95 12.74 -21.82
CA PHE A 276 4.93 12.90 -20.75
C PHE A 276 5.23 14.40 -20.54
N VAL A 277 5.46 14.80 -19.28
CA VAL A 277 5.96 16.13 -18.93
C VAL A 277 6.74 16.07 -17.63
N THR A 278 7.83 16.84 -17.56
CA THR A 278 8.54 17.13 -16.31
C THR A 278 8.19 18.54 -15.86
N LEU A 279 7.80 18.71 -14.60
CA LEU A 279 7.47 19.99 -13.99
C LEU A 279 8.50 20.36 -12.93
N PRO A 280 9.12 21.55 -12.96
CA PRO A 280 10.20 21.88 -12.04
C PRO A 280 9.68 22.01 -10.59
N PHE A 281 10.52 21.64 -9.62
CA PHE A 281 10.27 21.95 -8.22
C PHE A 281 10.50 23.43 -7.92
N PRO A 282 9.77 24.01 -6.95
CA PRO A 282 10.17 25.28 -6.35
C PRO A 282 11.59 25.16 -5.75
N ALA A 283 12.44 26.16 -6.00
CA ALA A 283 13.86 26.12 -5.62
C ALA A 283 14.07 25.86 -4.12
N ALA A 284 13.27 26.49 -3.25
CA ALA A 284 13.33 26.30 -1.80
C ALA A 284 13.00 24.86 -1.37
N VAL A 285 11.98 24.24 -1.97
CA VAL A 285 11.60 22.85 -1.66
C VAL A 285 12.68 21.90 -2.14
N ARG A 286 13.22 22.12 -3.34
CA ARG A 286 14.34 21.33 -3.87
C ARG A 286 15.57 21.40 -2.95
N ALA A 287 15.94 22.60 -2.51
CA ALA A 287 17.07 22.80 -1.59
C ALA A 287 16.85 22.05 -0.27
N GLU A 288 15.63 22.07 0.27
CA GLU A 288 15.32 21.40 1.52
C GLU A 288 15.34 19.87 1.40
N VAL A 289 14.77 19.31 0.33
CA VAL A 289 14.86 17.86 0.08
C VAL A 289 16.31 17.42 -0.10
N LEU A 290 17.13 18.19 -0.82
CA LEU A 290 18.56 17.91 -0.98
C LEU A 290 19.27 17.93 0.37
N ARG A 291 19.04 18.97 1.19
CA ARG A 291 19.63 19.10 2.53
C ARG A 291 19.38 17.85 3.38
N ILE A 292 18.14 17.36 3.41
CA ILE A 292 17.76 16.17 4.19
C ILE A 292 18.36 14.90 3.57
N ALA A 293 18.27 14.73 2.26
CA ALA A 293 18.82 13.57 1.55
C ALA A 293 20.36 13.46 1.65
N GLU A 294 21.03 14.59 1.89
CA GLU A 294 22.48 14.67 2.16
C GLU A 294 22.85 14.41 3.62
N GLY A 295 21.89 14.01 4.46
CA GLY A 295 22.11 13.57 5.83
C GLY A 295 22.09 14.69 6.88
N ALA A 296 21.53 15.86 6.56
CA ALA A 296 21.32 16.89 7.57
C ALA A 296 20.34 16.42 8.65
N ARG A 297 20.54 16.91 9.88
CA ARG A 297 19.58 16.69 10.97
C ARG A 297 18.24 17.34 10.61
N VAL A 298 17.17 16.60 10.86
CA VAL A 298 15.80 17.00 10.58
C VAL A 298 14.91 16.47 11.70
N SER A 299 13.94 17.28 12.14
CA SER A 299 12.94 16.88 13.12
C SER A 299 11.81 16.06 12.48
N PRO A 300 11.08 15.23 13.25
CA PRO A 300 9.88 14.57 12.76
C PRO A 300 8.83 15.56 12.20
N GLY A 301 8.74 16.76 12.79
CA GLY A 301 7.85 17.83 12.32
C GLY A 301 8.22 18.33 10.92
N GLU A 302 9.50 18.58 10.64
CA GLU A 302 9.97 18.99 9.32
C GLU A 302 9.71 17.91 8.25
N ILE A 303 9.97 16.63 8.56
CA ILE A 303 9.65 15.52 7.65
C ILE A 303 8.15 15.49 7.34
N SER A 304 7.31 15.63 8.36
CA SER A 304 5.85 15.66 8.20
C SER A 304 5.38 16.83 7.33
N GLN A 305 5.87 18.04 7.60
CA GLN A 305 5.56 19.22 6.78
C GLN A 305 6.01 19.04 5.33
N LEU A 306 7.20 18.49 5.11
CA LEU A 306 7.71 18.22 3.77
C LEU A 306 6.90 17.15 3.05
N ASN A 307 6.43 16.10 3.75
CA ASN A 307 5.55 15.06 3.20
C ASN A 307 4.25 15.65 2.62
N PHE A 308 3.57 16.49 3.40
CA PHE A 308 2.36 17.17 2.96
C PHE A 308 2.64 18.23 1.88
N ARG A 309 3.76 18.97 1.99
CA ARG A 309 4.14 19.96 0.98
C ARG A 309 4.40 19.32 -0.38
N LEU A 310 5.10 18.20 -0.42
CA LEU A 310 5.35 17.44 -1.64
C LEU A 310 4.08 16.79 -2.18
N GLY A 311 3.21 16.25 -1.32
CA GLY A 311 1.90 15.72 -1.73
C GLY A 311 1.06 16.76 -2.47
N ARG A 312 1.04 18.01 -1.98
CA ARG A 312 0.38 19.13 -2.68
C ARG A 312 1.01 19.41 -4.04
N LEU A 313 2.34 19.52 -4.10
CA LEU A 313 3.05 19.77 -5.37
C LEU A 313 2.82 18.66 -6.39
N PHE A 314 2.77 17.41 -5.96
CA PHE A 314 2.43 16.27 -6.81
C PHE A 314 0.98 16.32 -7.30
N GLY A 315 0.01 16.63 -6.43
CA GLY A 315 -1.39 16.85 -6.84
C GLY A 315 -1.53 17.98 -7.87
N ASP A 316 -0.88 19.12 -7.63
CA ASP A 316 -0.87 20.25 -8.57
C ASP A 316 -0.20 19.87 -9.90
N ALA A 317 0.88 19.08 -9.85
CA ALA A 317 1.55 18.55 -11.03
C ALA A 317 0.62 17.66 -11.87
N VAL A 318 -0.19 16.81 -11.23
CA VAL A 318 -1.21 16.00 -11.93
C VAL A 318 -2.20 16.89 -12.65
N LEU A 319 -2.77 17.90 -11.98
CA LEU A 319 -3.77 18.79 -12.58
C LEU A 319 -3.20 19.59 -13.75
N ARG A 320 -1.96 20.09 -13.60
CA ARG A 320 -1.24 20.79 -14.69
C ARG A 320 -0.96 19.87 -15.87
N ALA A 321 -0.53 18.64 -15.61
CA ALA A 321 -0.29 17.63 -16.64
C ALA A 321 -1.61 17.26 -17.35
N CYS A 322 -2.69 17.02 -16.61
CA CYS A 322 -4.04 16.77 -17.15
C CYS A 322 -4.49 17.89 -18.10
N LYS A 323 -4.34 19.16 -17.67
CA LYS A 323 -4.63 20.32 -18.51
C LYS A 323 -3.78 20.33 -19.79
N LYS A 324 -2.46 20.11 -19.66
CA LYS A 324 -1.53 20.07 -20.80
C LYS A 324 -1.86 18.94 -21.78
N PHE A 325 -2.23 17.77 -21.27
CA PHE A 325 -2.56 16.57 -22.06
C PHE A 325 -4.00 16.58 -22.56
N ARG A 326 -4.80 17.58 -22.20
CA ARG A 326 -6.23 17.70 -22.53
C ARG A 326 -7.03 16.48 -22.05
N VAL A 327 -6.70 15.97 -20.86
CA VAL A 327 -7.39 14.86 -20.20
C VAL A 327 -8.06 15.36 -18.92
N ARG A 328 -9.34 15.02 -18.73
CA ARG A 328 -10.06 15.33 -17.48
C ARG A 328 -9.61 14.33 -16.39
N PRO A 329 -9.29 14.76 -15.15
CA PRO A 329 -8.85 13.86 -14.07
C PRO A 329 -9.78 12.67 -13.85
N ARG A 330 -11.10 12.87 -13.89
CA ARG A 330 -12.12 11.80 -13.81
C ARG A 330 -12.02 10.67 -14.85
N ARG A 331 -11.24 10.84 -15.92
CA ARG A 331 -10.99 9.78 -16.91
C ARG A 331 -9.81 8.88 -16.53
N LEU A 332 -9.02 9.29 -15.54
CA LEU A 332 -7.95 8.48 -14.99
C LEU A 332 -8.57 7.43 -14.06
N SER A 333 -8.17 6.18 -14.23
CA SER A 333 -8.56 5.10 -13.33
C SER A 333 -7.72 5.08 -12.06
N VAL A 334 -6.45 5.49 -12.16
CA VAL A 334 -5.49 5.47 -11.05
C VAL A 334 -4.33 6.44 -11.30
N ILE A 335 -3.79 6.98 -10.22
CA ILE A 335 -2.47 7.64 -10.18
C ILE A 335 -1.50 6.73 -9.43
N GLY A 336 -0.35 6.40 -10.03
CA GLY A 336 0.75 5.74 -9.33
C GLY A 336 1.82 6.76 -8.95
N SER A 337 2.02 7.01 -7.66
CA SER A 337 3.00 7.98 -7.16
C SER A 337 4.15 7.29 -6.45
N HIS A 338 5.35 7.33 -7.03
CA HIS A 338 6.55 6.86 -6.33
C HIS A 338 6.88 7.73 -5.11
N GLY A 339 6.48 9.01 -5.16
CA GLY A 339 6.91 10.01 -4.20
C GLY A 339 8.36 10.42 -4.40
N GLN A 340 8.92 11.05 -3.37
CA GLN A 340 10.30 11.47 -3.29
C GLN A 340 11.04 10.62 -2.25
N THR A 341 12.12 9.95 -2.65
CA THR A 341 12.96 9.21 -1.72
C THR A 341 13.73 10.18 -0.81
N ILE A 342 13.59 9.98 0.50
CA ILE A 342 14.39 10.65 1.54
C ILE A 342 15.50 9.72 2.04
N PHE A 343 15.16 8.45 2.26
CA PHE A 343 16.10 7.46 2.73
C PHE A 343 15.82 6.11 2.08
N HIS A 344 16.87 5.34 1.81
CA HIS A 344 16.74 3.98 1.32
C HIS A 344 17.93 3.14 1.76
N GLN A 345 17.62 2.02 2.41
CA GLN A 345 18.54 1.01 2.87
C GLN A 345 17.92 -0.37 2.60
N GLY A 346 18.11 -0.89 1.39
CA GLY A 346 17.58 -2.19 1.00
C GLY A 346 18.26 -3.40 1.66
N ARG A 347 19.45 -3.20 2.28
CA ARG A 347 20.16 -4.26 3.00
C ARG A 347 19.98 -4.11 4.51
N PRO A 348 19.62 -5.18 5.23
CA PRO A 348 19.48 -5.12 6.68
C PRO A 348 20.79 -4.69 7.37
N SER A 349 20.73 -3.65 8.20
CA SER A 349 21.84 -3.21 9.05
C SER A 349 21.47 -3.32 10.52
N ARG A 350 22.47 -3.47 11.39
CA ARG A 350 22.23 -3.56 12.84
C ARG A 350 21.59 -2.26 13.36
N PHE A 351 20.45 -2.37 14.03
CA PHE A 351 19.69 -1.29 14.62
C PHE A 351 18.97 -1.82 15.87
N PHE A 352 19.31 -1.30 17.06
CA PHE A 352 18.75 -1.73 18.36
C PHE A 352 18.75 -3.24 18.61
N GLY A 353 19.81 -3.94 18.21
CA GLY A 353 19.95 -5.40 18.44
C GLY A 353 19.45 -6.26 17.27
N ASP A 354 18.61 -5.71 16.39
CA ASP A 354 18.11 -6.41 15.20
C ASP A 354 18.78 -5.95 13.91
N HIS A 355 18.60 -6.69 12.83
CA HIS A 355 18.99 -6.27 11.49
C HIS A 355 17.77 -5.76 10.72
N VAL A 356 17.73 -4.46 10.46
CA VAL A 356 16.56 -3.79 9.86
C VAL A 356 16.94 -3.23 8.49
N ALA A 357 16.16 -3.55 7.46
CA ALA A 357 16.17 -2.84 6.20
C ALA A 357 15.04 -1.80 6.22
N SER A 358 15.25 -0.62 5.64
CA SER A 358 14.24 0.45 5.68
C SER A 358 14.28 1.34 4.46
N THR A 359 13.16 1.98 4.15
CA THR A 359 13.08 3.00 3.13
C THR A 359 12.00 4.00 3.46
N LEU A 360 12.20 5.25 3.06
CA LEU A 360 11.27 6.35 3.27
C LEU A 360 11.09 7.12 1.97
N GLN A 361 9.86 7.09 1.45
CA GLN A 361 9.39 7.99 0.41
C GLN A 361 8.37 8.93 1.03
N ILE A 362 8.40 10.20 0.63
CA ILE A 362 7.44 11.21 1.08
C ILE A 362 6.77 11.87 -0.12
N GLY A 363 5.61 12.49 0.09
CA GLY A 363 4.73 12.99 -0.94
C GLY A 363 3.35 12.35 -0.83
N GLU A 364 2.62 12.77 0.19
CA GLU A 364 1.41 12.13 0.72
C GLU A 364 0.38 11.70 -0.36
N PRO A 365 0.23 10.39 -0.64
CA PRO A 365 -0.74 9.88 -1.61
C PRO A 365 -2.19 10.26 -1.31
N ALA A 366 -2.58 10.34 -0.04
CA ALA A 366 -3.93 10.75 0.35
C ALA A 366 -4.22 12.19 -0.09
N LEU A 367 -3.24 13.08 0.01
CA LEU A 367 -3.35 14.47 -0.40
C LEU A 367 -3.41 14.60 -1.94
N ILE A 368 -2.63 13.80 -2.67
CA ILE A 368 -2.71 13.73 -4.14
C ILE A 368 -4.11 13.27 -4.56
N ALA A 369 -4.67 12.24 -3.91
CA ALA A 369 -6.02 11.75 -4.19
C ALA A 369 -7.09 12.81 -3.90
N ALA A 370 -6.98 13.51 -2.76
CA ALA A 370 -7.91 14.57 -2.38
C ALA A 370 -7.89 15.76 -3.35
N ILE A 371 -6.71 16.20 -3.81
CA ILE A 371 -6.57 17.31 -4.76
C ILE A 371 -7.10 16.94 -6.16
N THR A 372 -6.87 15.70 -6.59
CA THR A 372 -7.14 15.29 -7.98
C THR A 372 -8.51 14.64 -8.16
N GLY A 373 -9.10 14.13 -7.09
CA GLY A 373 -10.31 13.28 -7.13
C GLY A 373 -10.07 11.90 -7.76
N VAL A 374 -8.81 11.46 -7.89
CA VAL A 374 -8.45 10.20 -8.53
C VAL A 374 -7.82 9.25 -7.51
N PRO A 375 -8.19 7.95 -7.49
CA PRO A 375 -7.51 6.96 -6.66
C PRO A 375 -6.00 7.00 -6.87
N THR A 376 -5.24 7.17 -5.78
CA THR A 376 -3.78 7.28 -5.83
C THR A 376 -3.16 6.12 -5.06
N VAL A 377 -2.20 5.44 -5.68
CA VAL A 377 -1.40 4.36 -5.10
C VAL A 377 0.03 4.86 -4.92
N GLY A 378 0.59 4.70 -3.73
CA GLY A 378 1.99 5.00 -3.41
C GLY A 378 2.69 3.84 -2.71
N ASP A 379 3.81 4.12 -2.04
CA ASP A 379 4.57 3.17 -1.20
C ASP A 379 4.97 1.85 -1.87
N PHE A 380 5.41 1.94 -3.13
CA PHE A 380 5.82 0.76 -3.89
C PHE A 380 7.06 0.05 -3.30
N ARG A 381 8.02 0.78 -2.73
CA ARG A 381 9.24 0.17 -2.16
C ARG A 381 8.99 -0.49 -0.80
N PRO A 382 8.27 0.13 0.15
CA PRO A 382 7.85 -0.56 1.36
C PRO A 382 7.10 -1.86 1.07
N ALA A 383 6.22 -1.88 0.06
CA ALA A 383 5.48 -3.08 -0.32
C ALA A 383 6.40 -4.24 -0.75
N ASP A 384 7.45 -3.95 -1.54
CA ASP A 384 8.45 -4.95 -1.92
C ASP A 384 9.29 -5.43 -0.72
N MET A 385 9.71 -4.49 0.14
CA MET A 385 10.50 -4.83 1.33
C MET A 385 9.72 -5.66 2.35
N ALA A 386 8.40 -5.44 2.48
CA ALA A 386 7.53 -6.19 3.39
C ALA A 386 7.45 -7.69 3.04
N VAL A 387 7.71 -8.07 1.78
CA VAL A 387 7.76 -9.46 1.32
C VAL A 387 9.20 -9.99 1.17
N GLY A 388 10.19 -9.30 1.75
CA GLY A 388 11.60 -9.70 1.75
C GLY A 388 12.41 -9.18 0.56
N GLY A 389 11.86 -8.30 -0.26
CA GLY A 389 12.59 -7.61 -1.33
C GLY A 389 13.54 -6.52 -0.81
N GLN A 390 14.33 -5.92 -1.71
CA GLN A 390 15.25 -4.83 -1.36
C GLN A 390 14.62 -3.44 -1.50
N GLY A 391 13.40 -3.33 -2.03
CA GLY A 391 12.74 -2.06 -2.37
C GLY A 391 13.30 -1.38 -3.63
N ALA A 392 14.29 -1.99 -4.30
CA ALA A 392 14.94 -1.47 -5.49
C ALA A 392 15.78 -2.55 -6.22
N PRO A 393 15.95 -2.45 -7.55
CA PRO A 393 15.11 -1.69 -8.47
C PRO A 393 13.76 -2.40 -8.72
N LEU A 394 12.65 -1.63 -8.79
CA LEU A 394 11.31 -2.18 -9.10
C LEU A 394 11.01 -2.23 -10.61
N VAL A 395 11.80 -1.49 -11.39
CA VAL A 395 11.70 -1.38 -12.85
C VAL A 395 11.82 -2.72 -13.61
N PRO A 396 12.60 -3.73 -13.18
CA PRO A 396 12.77 -4.97 -13.93
C PRO A 396 11.47 -5.70 -14.27
N TRP A 397 10.45 -5.61 -13.41
CA TRP A 397 9.13 -6.17 -13.69
C TRP A 397 8.44 -5.46 -14.86
N VAL A 398 8.53 -4.13 -14.89
CA VAL A 398 8.00 -3.31 -15.99
C VAL A 398 8.79 -3.56 -17.28
N ASP A 399 10.11 -3.65 -17.20
CA ASP A 399 10.97 -3.97 -18.34
C ASP A 399 10.61 -5.33 -18.93
N TYR A 400 10.39 -6.34 -18.08
CA TYR A 400 9.93 -7.65 -18.50
C TYR A 400 8.59 -7.56 -19.26
N LEU A 401 7.61 -6.85 -18.71
CA LEU A 401 6.30 -6.71 -19.35
C LEU A 401 6.36 -5.99 -20.71
N LEU A 402 7.18 -4.93 -20.81
CA LEU A 402 7.28 -4.11 -22.01
C LEU A 402 8.19 -4.70 -23.08
N TYR A 403 9.28 -5.36 -22.69
CA TYR A 403 10.37 -5.70 -23.59
C TYR A 403 10.63 -7.20 -23.72
N ARG A 404 9.86 -8.09 -23.08
CA ARG A 404 9.95 -9.53 -23.40
C ARG A 404 9.62 -9.79 -24.87
N ASP A 405 10.35 -10.73 -25.46
CA ASP A 405 10.20 -11.11 -26.86
C ASP A 405 10.40 -12.62 -26.99
N ALA A 406 9.55 -13.29 -27.77
CA ALA A 406 9.63 -14.73 -27.96
C ALA A 406 10.91 -15.18 -28.68
N ARG A 407 11.53 -14.30 -29.48
CA ARG A 407 12.64 -14.64 -30.39
C ARG A 407 13.95 -13.93 -30.04
N ARG A 408 13.89 -12.81 -29.32
CA ARG A 408 15.07 -11.95 -29.07
C ARG A 408 15.36 -11.80 -27.59
N GLY A 409 16.61 -12.04 -27.18
CA GLY A 409 17.10 -11.63 -25.87
C GLY A 409 17.36 -10.12 -25.86
N ARG A 410 17.00 -9.42 -24.78
CA ARG A 410 17.17 -7.97 -24.63
C ARG A 410 17.86 -7.62 -23.32
N ALA A 411 18.69 -6.58 -23.37
CA ALA A 411 19.14 -5.87 -22.18
C ALA A 411 18.49 -4.48 -22.16
N VAL A 412 17.93 -4.09 -21.02
CA VAL A 412 17.37 -2.77 -20.77
C VAL A 412 18.28 -2.08 -19.77
N LEU A 413 19.00 -1.07 -20.23
CA LEU A 413 20.00 -0.34 -19.47
C LEU A 413 19.45 1.05 -19.13
N ASN A 414 19.39 1.39 -17.85
CA ASN A 414 19.10 2.74 -17.39
C ASN A 414 20.38 3.38 -16.84
N ILE A 415 20.76 4.54 -17.39
CA ILE A 415 21.91 5.33 -16.95
C ILE A 415 21.38 6.55 -16.19
N GLY A 416 21.05 6.35 -14.92
CA GLY A 416 20.69 7.40 -13.97
C GLY A 416 21.89 7.86 -13.14
N GLY A 417 21.67 8.25 -11.88
CA GLY A 417 22.79 8.46 -10.95
C GLY A 417 23.64 7.20 -10.74
N ILE A 418 22.97 6.05 -10.67
CA ILE A 418 23.53 4.69 -10.73
C ILE A 418 23.06 4.08 -12.05
N ALA A 419 23.95 3.35 -12.71
CA ALA A 419 23.62 2.59 -13.90
C ALA A 419 23.11 1.20 -13.49
N ASN A 420 21.97 0.79 -14.05
CA ASN A 420 21.34 -0.50 -13.76
C ASN A 420 20.85 -1.17 -15.03
N ILE A 421 20.82 -2.49 -15.02
CA ILE A 421 20.47 -3.30 -16.18
C ILE A 421 19.45 -4.37 -15.81
N THR A 422 18.45 -4.54 -16.67
CA THR A 422 17.53 -5.68 -16.69
C THR A 422 17.83 -6.54 -17.91
N VAL A 423 18.13 -7.81 -17.69
CA VAL A 423 18.40 -8.82 -18.71
C VAL A 423 17.16 -9.69 -18.90
N ILE A 424 16.64 -9.71 -20.11
CA ILE A 424 15.41 -10.45 -20.48
C ILE A 424 15.80 -11.45 -21.58
N PRO A 425 15.98 -12.74 -21.25
CA PRO A 425 16.24 -13.77 -22.24
C PRO A 425 15.13 -13.88 -23.30
N LYS A 426 15.44 -14.48 -24.46
CA LYS A 426 14.42 -14.83 -25.45
C LYS A 426 13.39 -15.78 -24.81
N GLY A 427 12.10 -15.52 -25.01
CA GLY A 427 11.03 -16.33 -24.41
C GLY A 427 11.05 -16.35 -22.87
N ALA A 428 11.59 -15.31 -22.24
CA ALA A 428 11.74 -15.24 -20.79
C ALA A 428 10.42 -15.49 -20.04
N SER A 429 10.52 -16.26 -18.96
CA SER A 429 9.57 -16.23 -17.85
C SER A 429 10.05 -15.22 -16.79
N PRO A 430 9.20 -14.74 -15.87
CA PRO A 430 9.63 -13.74 -14.89
C PRO A 430 10.81 -14.20 -14.02
N ARG A 431 10.91 -15.51 -13.73
CA ARG A 431 12.01 -16.09 -12.94
C ARG A 431 13.35 -16.10 -13.67
N SER A 432 13.34 -15.96 -14.99
CA SER A 432 14.55 -15.94 -15.81
C SER A 432 15.13 -14.53 -16.03
N VAL A 433 14.42 -13.50 -15.54
CA VAL A 433 14.87 -12.10 -15.63
C VAL A 433 15.91 -11.85 -14.55
N ILE A 434 17.03 -11.24 -14.94
CA ILE A 434 18.10 -10.87 -14.02
C ILE A 434 18.22 -9.36 -14.03
N ALA A 435 18.29 -8.73 -12.87
CA ALA A 435 18.51 -7.29 -12.76
C ALA A 435 19.49 -6.96 -11.65
N PHE A 436 20.32 -5.94 -11.90
CA PHE A 436 21.33 -5.48 -10.94
C PHE A 436 21.91 -4.12 -11.35
N ASP A 437 22.57 -3.46 -10.40
CA ASP A 437 23.32 -2.23 -10.65
C ASP A 437 24.73 -2.56 -11.17
N THR A 438 25.14 -1.91 -12.26
CA THR A 438 26.46 -2.12 -12.86
C THR A 438 27.54 -1.29 -12.16
N GLY A 439 27.16 -0.12 -11.63
CA GLY A 439 28.10 0.84 -11.06
C GLY A 439 27.58 2.28 -11.09
N PRO A 440 28.47 3.28 -10.97
CA PRO A 440 28.09 4.68 -11.07
C PRO A 440 27.60 5.01 -12.49
N GLY A 441 26.47 5.70 -12.59
CA GLY A 441 26.02 6.36 -13.81
C GLY A 441 26.50 7.80 -13.82
N ASN A 442 25.58 8.75 -13.95
CA ASN A 442 25.88 10.18 -14.03
C ASN A 442 26.32 10.81 -12.70
N MET A 443 26.03 10.20 -11.54
CA MET A 443 26.18 10.87 -10.24
C MET A 443 27.61 11.37 -9.98
N VAL A 444 28.62 10.56 -10.32
CA VAL A 444 30.03 10.93 -10.13
C VAL A 444 30.43 12.02 -11.14
N ILE A 445 30.00 11.89 -12.39
CA ILE A 445 30.23 12.86 -13.47
C ILE A 445 29.66 14.23 -13.07
N ASP A 446 28.39 14.24 -12.69
CA ASP A 446 27.65 15.44 -12.29
C ASP A 446 28.30 16.15 -11.08
N ALA A 447 28.79 15.37 -10.11
CA ALA A 447 29.46 15.91 -8.94
C ALA A 447 30.82 16.56 -9.30
N LEU A 448 31.58 15.94 -10.21
CA LEU A 448 32.83 16.52 -10.70
C LEU A 448 32.59 17.77 -11.53
N VAL A 449 31.54 17.81 -12.37
CA VAL A 449 31.16 19.00 -13.12
C VAL A 449 30.75 20.15 -12.19
N ARG A 450 29.92 19.85 -11.18
CA ARG A 450 29.56 20.85 -10.16
C ARG A 450 30.80 21.40 -9.45
N HIS A 451 31.74 20.55 -9.08
CA HIS A 451 32.99 20.98 -8.46
C HIS A 451 33.83 21.85 -9.41
N ALA A 452 34.04 21.40 -10.65
CA ALA A 452 34.87 22.08 -11.64
C ALA A 452 34.31 23.45 -12.07
N THR A 453 32.99 23.61 -12.02
CA THR A 453 32.30 24.82 -12.46
C THR A 453 31.81 25.70 -11.31
N SER A 454 32.21 25.40 -10.07
CA SER A 454 31.72 26.09 -8.86
C SER A 454 30.19 26.18 -8.84
N ASN A 455 29.53 25.05 -9.11
CA ASN A 455 28.08 24.87 -9.19
C ASN A 455 27.35 25.64 -10.31
N ARG A 456 28.08 26.25 -11.27
CA ARG A 456 27.45 26.90 -12.44
C ARG A 456 26.77 25.91 -13.39
N ARG A 457 27.26 24.66 -13.45
CA ARG A 457 26.65 23.56 -14.21
C ARG A 457 26.34 22.40 -13.28
N SER A 458 25.20 21.76 -13.48
CA SER A 458 24.76 20.60 -12.68
C SER A 458 25.15 19.24 -13.26
N PHE A 459 25.41 19.17 -14.58
CA PHE A 459 25.80 17.97 -15.33
C PHE A 459 26.62 18.36 -16.57
N ASP A 460 27.27 17.38 -17.23
CA ASP A 460 28.01 17.59 -18.47
C ASP A 460 27.09 17.46 -19.69
N ALA A 461 26.57 18.58 -20.20
CA ALA A 461 25.67 18.58 -21.35
C ALA A 461 26.42 18.12 -22.61
N GLU A 462 25.91 17.07 -23.27
CA GLU A 462 26.45 16.51 -24.52
C GLU A 462 27.96 16.18 -24.42
N ALA A 463 28.43 15.75 -23.24
CA ALA A 463 29.82 15.41 -22.98
C ALA A 463 30.84 16.53 -23.31
N GLN A 464 30.45 17.81 -23.25
CA GLN A 464 31.32 18.93 -23.64
C GLN A 464 32.60 19.03 -22.80
N MET A 465 32.52 18.75 -21.50
CA MET A 465 33.67 18.80 -20.60
C MET A 465 34.50 17.53 -20.72
N ALA A 466 33.84 16.36 -20.75
CA ALA A 466 34.49 15.07 -20.95
C ALA A 466 35.27 15.01 -22.28
N SER A 467 34.70 15.50 -23.38
CA SER A 467 35.33 15.48 -24.72
C SER A 467 36.60 16.32 -24.82
N ARG A 468 36.81 17.30 -23.92
CA ARG A 468 38.02 18.13 -23.83
C ARG A 468 39.08 17.53 -22.89
N GLY A 469 38.69 16.54 -22.09
CA GLY A 469 39.55 15.85 -21.15
C GLY A 469 40.32 14.70 -21.79
N HIS A 470 41.46 14.38 -21.20
CA HIS A 470 42.20 13.16 -21.47
C HIS A 470 41.87 12.10 -20.43
N LEU A 471 41.78 10.85 -20.88
CA LEU A 471 41.64 9.72 -19.97
C LEU A 471 42.88 9.60 -19.08
N LEU A 472 42.69 9.35 -17.79
CA LEU A 472 43.77 9.13 -16.82
C LEU A 472 43.82 7.63 -16.45
N PRO A 473 44.69 6.81 -17.10
CA PRO A 473 44.64 5.36 -16.93
C PRO A 473 44.92 4.89 -15.50
N ALA A 474 45.85 5.54 -14.80
CA ALA A 474 46.18 5.19 -13.42
C ALA A 474 44.99 5.41 -12.46
N LEU A 475 44.28 6.52 -12.62
CA LEU A 475 43.06 6.80 -11.86
C LEU A 475 41.96 5.80 -12.23
N LEU A 476 41.72 5.57 -13.52
CA LEU A 476 40.70 4.64 -13.99
C LEU A 476 40.92 3.22 -13.42
N ASN A 477 42.14 2.72 -13.47
CA ASN A 477 42.50 1.41 -12.93
C ASN A 477 42.25 1.33 -11.42
N ALA A 478 42.58 2.38 -10.68
CA ALA A 478 42.31 2.44 -9.25
C ALA A 478 40.80 2.44 -8.95
N LEU A 479 40.00 3.15 -9.75
CA LEU A 479 38.54 3.17 -9.60
C LEU A 479 37.91 1.81 -9.94
N LEU A 480 38.33 1.16 -11.03
CA LEU A 480 37.86 -0.17 -11.45
C LEU A 480 38.29 -1.30 -10.50
N ALA A 481 39.27 -1.08 -9.64
CA ALA A 481 39.71 -2.05 -8.62
C ALA A 481 38.73 -2.19 -7.44
N GLU A 482 37.71 -1.33 -7.35
CA GLU A 482 36.66 -1.42 -6.31
C GLU A 482 36.04 -2.84 -6.26
N PRO A 483 35.95 -3.46 -5.07
CA PRO A 483 35.41 -4.83 -4.92
C PRO A 483 33.98 -4.99 -5.46
N TYR A 484 33.20 -3.89 -5.50
CA TYR A 484 31.83 -3.89 -5.98
C TYR A 484 31.68 -4.44 -7.41
N PHE A 485 32.59 -4.07 -8.32
CA PHE A 485 32.49 -4.48 -9.72
C PHE A 485 32.60 -6.00 -9.88
N ARG A 486 33.38 -6.66 -9.01
CA ARG A 486 33.59 -8.11 -9.00
C ARG A 486 32.50 -8.90 -8.26
N ARG A 487 31.56 -8.25 -7.57
CA ARG A 487 30.45 -8.95 -6.90
C ARG A 487 29.48 -9.54 -7.92
N PRO A 488 29.00 -10.78 -7.75
CA PRO A 488 27.95 -11.37 -8.58
C PRO A 488 26.58 -10.74 -8.28
N PRO A 489 25.65 -10.70 -9.25
CA PRO A 489 24.24 -10.41 -9.00
C PRO A 489 23.57 -11.43 -8.05
N PRO A 490 22.54 -11.05 -7.27
CA PRO A 490 21.93 -9.71 -7.20
C PRO A 490 22.82 -8.72 -6.42
N LYS A 491 23.02 -7.54 -7.00
CA LYS A 491 23.78 -6.45 -6.37
C LYS A 491 23.15 -5.10 -6.66
N SER A 492 23.24 -4.21 -5.68
CA SER A 492 22.70 -2.85 -5.70
C SER A 492 23.73 -1.88 -5.13
N ALA A 493 23.73 -0.64 -5.62
CA ALA A 493 24.58 0.45 -5.17
C ALA A 493 23.80 1.77 -5.17
N GLY A 494 24.29 2.71 -4.37
CA GLY A 494 23.69 4.04 -4.26
C GLY A 494 24.71 5.11 -3.88
N ARG A 495 24.20 6.17 -3.26
CA ARG A 495 24.97 7.34 -2.82
C ARG A 495 25.97 6.99 -1.71
N GLU A 496 25.70 5.95 -0.94
CA GLU A 496 26.58 5.42 0.10
C GLU A 496 27.90 4.89 -0.48
N GLN A 497 27.88 4.31 -1.68
CA GLN A 497 29.08 3.79 -2.34
C GLN A 497 29.72 4.83 -3.27
N TYR A 498 28.91 5.51 -4.09
CA TYR A 498 29.39 6.37 -5.19
C TYR A 498 29.03 7.86 -5.01
N GLY A 499 28.70 8.28 -3.79
CA GLY A 499 28.38 9.67 -3.46
C GLY A 499 29.59 10.51 -3.06
N LYS A 500 29.40 11.43 -2.11
CA LYS A 500 30.36 12.50 -1.75
C LYS A 500 31.76 11.95 -1.44
N THR A 501 31.87 10.96 -0.56
CA THR A 501 33.16 10.37 -0.17
C THR A 501 33.91 9.77 -1.35
N TYR A 502 33.19 9.17 -2.32
CA TYR A 502 33.80 8.62 -3.53
C TYR A 502 34.36 9.71 -4.44
N VAL A 503 33.58 10.79 -4.64
CA VAL A 503 33.99 11.96 -5.42
C VAL A 503 35.18 12.67 -4.77
N GLU A 504 35.20 12.79 -3.45
CA GLU A 504 36.32 13.38 -2.71
C GLU A 504 37.64 12.61 -2.91
N LYS A 505 37.59 11.28 -3.00
CA LYS A 505 38.76 10.45 -3.36
C LYS A 505 39.29 10.80 -4.75
N ILE A 506 38.41 10.96 -5.74
CA ILE A 506 38.77 11.34 -7.11
C ILE A 506 39.40 12.74 -7.13
N LEU A 507 38.79 13.70 -6.44
CA LEU A 507 39.29 15.08 -6.35
C LEU A 507 40.64 15.15 -5.61
N ALA A 508 40.83 14.37 -4.54
CA ALA A 508 42.10 14.27 -3.82
C ALA A 508 43.20 13.68 -4.70
N TRP A 509 42.88 12.64 -5.48
CA TRP A 509 43.78 12.09 -6.47
C TRP A 509 44.17 13.15 -7.51
N GLY A 510 43.17 13.87 -8.04
CA GLY A 510 43.38 14.95 -9.01
C GLY A 510 44.31 16.06 -8.51
N ARG A 511 44.13 16.51 -7.26
CA ARG A 511 45.02 17.49 -6.61
C ARG A 511 46.45 16.96 -6.49
N ARG A 512 46.62 15.71 -6.05
CA ARG A 512 47.94 15.08 -5.88
C ARG A 512 48.71 14.97 -7.21
N HIS A 513 48.01 14.74 -8.31
CA HIS A 513 48.60 14.52 -9.63
C HIS A 513 48.46 15.72 -10.57
N ARG A 514 47.99 16.87 -10.07
CA ARG A 514 47.75 18.11 -10.85
C ARG A 514 46.90 17.88 -12.11
N ALA A 515 45.91 17.00 -12.02
CA ALA A 515 45.02 16.68 -13.14
C ALA A 515 44.06 17.83 -13.45
N ARG A 516 43.73 18.05 -14.73
CA ARG A 516 42.73 19.06 -15.10
C ARG A 516 41.32 18.55 -14.73
N PRO A 517 40.38 19.44 -14.40
CA PRO A 517 39.00 19.03 -14.10
C PRO A 517 38.35 18.24 -15.25
N GLU A 518 38.61 18.63 -16.50
CA GLU A 518 38.14 17.93 -17.71
C GLU A 518 38.63 16.48 -17.76
N ASP A 519 39.87 16.22 -17.35
CA ASP A 519 40.48 14.88 -17.34
C ASP A 519 39.80 13.97 -16.29
N LEU A 520 39.43 14.53 -15.14
CA LEU A 520 38.66 13.83 -14.10
C LEU A 520 37.25 13.49 -14.59
N VAL A 521 36.56 14.44 -15.23
CA VAL A 521 35.22 14.24 -15.80
C VAL A 521 35.26 13.19 -16.92
N ARG A 522 36.25 13.26 -17.82
CA ARG A 522 36.47 12.24 -18.86
C ARG A 522 36.70 10.86 -18.26
N THR A 523 37.55 10.76 -17.24
CA THR A 523 37.87 9.49 -16.58
C THR A 523 36.66 8.89 -15.87
N ALA A 524 35.85 9.70 -15.19
CA ALA A 524 34.60 9.25 -14.58
C ALA A 524 33.55 8.82 -15.62
N THR A 525 33.48 9.51 -16.76
CA THR A 525 32.59 9.13 -17.87
C THR A 525 32.98 7.76 -18.45
N VAL A 526 34.28 7.53 -18.66
CA VAL A 526 34.80 6.23 -19.13
C VAL A 526 34.61 5.13 -18.08
N LEU A 527 34.76 5.43 -16.79
CA LEU A 527 34.47 4.49 -15.71
C LEU A 527 33.03 3.96 -15.79
N THR A 528 32.04 4.83 -16.00
CA THR A 528 30.64 4.41 -16.16
C THR A 528 30.49 3.44 -17.32
N ALA A 529 30.98 3.79 -18.51
CA ALA A 529 30.89 2.94 -19.70
C ALA A 529 31.57 1.58 -19.49
N LEU A 530 32.79 1.56 -18.94
CA LEU A 530 33.53 0.34 -18.68
C LEU A 530 32.90 -0.52 -17.59
N SER A 531 32.30 0.08 -16.56
CA SER A 531 31.60 -0.68 -15.52
C SER A 531 30.38 -1.44 -16.08
N ILE A 532 29.68 -0.84 -17.04
CA ILE A 532 28.54 -1.47 -17.75
C ILE A 532 29.03 -2.61 -18.63
N VAL A 533 30.08 -2.39 -19.42
CA VAL A 533 30.67 -3.41 -20.30
C VAL A 533 31.24 -4.59 -19.51
N ASP A 534 31.96 -4.32 -18.43
CA ASP A 534 32.53 -5.33 -17.54
C ASP A 534 31.43 -6.18 -16.89
N ALA A 535 30.36 -5.53 -16.40
CA ALA A 535 29.18 -6.21 -15.85
C ALA A 535 28.51 -7.13 -16.87
N LEU A 536 28.30 -6.66 -18.10
CA LEU A 536 27.71 -7.45 -19.18
C LEU A 536 28.57 -8.67 -19.52
N ASN A 537 29.88 -8.48 -19.69
CA ASN A 537 30.80 -9.57 -20.04
C ASN A 537 30.89 -10.63 -18.94
N ARG A 538 31.03 -10.24 -17.68
CA ARG A 538 31.18 -11.18 -16.56
C ARG A 538 29.91 -11.99 -16.29
N TRP A 539 28.75 -11.34 -16.32
CA TRP A 539 27.53 -11.90 -15.73
C TRP A 539 26.44 -12.25 -16.74
N VAL A 540 26.51 -11.72 -17.96
CA VAL A 540 25.39 -11.77 -18.92
C VAL A 540 25.77 -12.46 -20.22
N LEU A 541 26.73 -11.93 -20.97
CA LEU A 541 26.96 -12.29 -22.37
C LEU A 541 27.43 -13.74 -22.57
N SER A 542 28.07 -14.34 -21.57
CA SER A 542 28.46 -15.75 -21.58
C SER A 542 27.28 -16.71 -21.38
N ARG A 543 26.16 -16.24 -20.83
CA ARG A 543 25.00 -17.06 -20.43
C ARG A 543 23.74 -16.79 -21.25
N THR A 544 23.58 -15.55 -21.69
CA THR A 544 22.37 -15.05 -22.34
C THR A 544 22.75 -14.29 -23.61
N PRO A 545 22.50 -14.86 -24.80
CA PRO A 545 22.67 -14.14 -26.06
C PRO A 545 21.70 -12.95 -26.13
N LEU A 546 22.24 -11.76 -26.33
CA LEU A 546 21.48 -10.52 -26.45
C LEU A 546 21.44 -10.08 -27.91
N ALA A 547 20.24 -9.81 -28.42
CA ALA A 547 20.02 -9.29 -29.76
C ALA A 547 19.82 -7.76 -29.77
N GLN A 548 19.40 -7.18 -28.64
CA GLN A 548 19.10 -5.75 -28.53
C GLN A 548 19.52 -5.20 -27.17
N LEU A 549 20.07 -3.98 -27.19
CA LEU A 549 20.28 -3.14 -26.02
C LEU A 549 19.34 -1.93 -26.12
N ILE A 550 18.52 -1.73 -25.09
CA ILE A 550 17.59 -0.61 -24.98
C ILE A 550 18.13 0.30 -23.88
N VAL A 551 18.52 1.53 -24.22
CA VAL A 551 19.14 2.46 -23.26
C VAL A 551 18.14 3.56 -22.88
N SER A 552 18.10 3.88 -21.60
CA SER A 552 17.24 4.92 -21.00
C SER A 552 17.98 5.67 -19.90
N GLY A 553 17.30 6.62 -19.25
CA GLY A 553 17.90 7.51 -18.25
C GLY A 553 18.62 8.71 -18.87
N GLY A 554 18.99 9.69 -18.03
CA GLY A 554 19.64 10.92 -18.49
C GLY A 554 20.97 10.67 -19.21
N GLY A 555 21.70 9.63 -18.82
CA GLY A 555 22.99 9.26 -19.43
C GLY A 555 22.87 8.67 -20.83
N ALA A 556 21.67 8.29 -21.29
CA ALA A 556 21.44 7.87 -22.67
C ALA A 556 21.72 8.98 -23.70
N ARG A 557 21.80 10.25 -23.26
CA ARG A 557 22.15 11.41 -24.08
C ARG A 557 23.64 11.76 -24.03
N ASN A 558 24.43 11.03 -23.25
CA ASN A 558 25.87 11.23 -23.17
C ASN A 558 26.52 10.35 -24.28
N PRO A 559 27.07 10.94 -25.35
CA PRO A 559 27.53 10.23 -26.54
C PRO A 559 28.78 9.37 -26.34
#